data_AF-A0AAP2XUB8-F1
#
_entry.id   AF-A0AAP2XUB8-F1
#
_cell.length_a   1.000
_cell.length_b   1.000
_cell.length_c   1.000
_cell.angle_alpha   90.00
_cell.angle_beta   90.00
_cell.angle_gamma   90.00
#
_symmetry.space_group_name_H-M   'P 1'
#
loop_
_entity.id
_entity.type
_entity.pdbx_description
1 polymer ?
#
loop_
_entity_poly.entity_id
_entity_poly.type
_entity_poly.pdbx_seq_one_letter_code
_entity_poly.pdbx_strand_id
1 'polypeptide(L)'
;MPGFYLFIQDLIIIGFSEEYLYRGVMYSIMKKENTALAIVLSSLFRGITHAVYPTVVVGGDLSVFLTDCISNIGFGLFIGYGFIYVFEESKTLWIPILLHAVYDYSMGYGWIIFVGTVMYLYIVNKGGHTRQK
;
A
#
# COMPACT_ATOMS: atom_id res chain seq x y z
N MET A 1 10.08 20.88 -16.85
CA MET A 1 10.29 20.51 -15.44
C MET A 1 9.28 19.43 -15.04
N PRO A 2 9.52 18.12 -15.29
CA PRO A 2 8.47 17.11 -15.08
C PRO A 2 8.64 16.26 -13.82
N GLY A 3 9.86 15.78 -13.53
CA GLY A 3 10.04 14.71 -12.53
C GLY A 3 9.73 15.09 -11.08
N PHE A 4 10.21 16.25 -10.62
CA PHE A 4 10.02 16.67 -9.23
C PHE A 4 8.54 16.95 -8.90
N TYR A 5 7.80 17.56 -9.83
CA TYR A 5 6.37 17.81 -9.65
C TYR A 5 5.57 16.51 -9.56
N LEU A 6 5.85 15.55 -10.45
CA LEU A 6 5.20 14.23 -10.43
C LEU A 6 5.47 13.51 -9.11
N PHE A 7 6.71 13.52 -8.62
CA PHE A 7 7.03 12.93 -7.32
C PHE A 7 6.27 13.59 -6.16
N ILE A 8 6.14 14.93 -6.16
CA ILE A 8 5.38 15.63 -5.12
C ILE A 8 3.88 15.33 -5.22
N GLN A 9 3.33 15.18 -6.42
CA GLN A 9 1.96 14.73 -6.64
C GLN A 9 1.77 13.31 -6.09
N ASP A 10 2.64 12.37 -6.43
CA ASP A 10 2.60 10.98 -5.95
C ASP A 10 2.75 10.93 -4.43
N LEU A 11 3.54 11.82 -3.83
CA LEU A 11 3.73 11.88 -2.38
C LEU A 11 2.54 12.48 -1.63
N ILE A 12 2.12 13.69 -2.00
CA ILE A 12 1.14 14.47 -1.22
C ILE A 12 -0.30 14.15 -1.60
N ILE A 13 -0.55 13.90 -2.89
CA ILE A 13 -1.92 13.68 -3.35
C ILE A 13 -2.26 12.20 -3.29
N ILE A 14 -1.39 11.32 -3.81
CA ILE A 14 -1.70 9.90 -3.93
C ILE A 14 -1.31 9.15 -2.64
N GLY A 15 -0.01 9.02 -2.38
CA GLY A 15 0.53 8.25 -1.25
C GLY A 15 0.00 8.72 0.10
N PHE A 16 -0.01 10.03 0.37
CA PHE A 16 -0.58 10.54 1.62
C PHE A 16 -2.06 10.19 1.77
N SER A 17 -2.89 10.46 0.76
CA SER A 17 -4.34 10.27 0.89
C SER A 17 -4.72 8.81 1.04
N GLU A 18 -4.10 7.92 0.25
CA GLU A 18 -4.36 6.50 0.31
C GLU A 18 -3.86 5.86 1.61
N GLU A 19 -2.61 6.12 2.00
CA GLU A 19 -2.06 5.53 3.22
C GLU A 19 -2.75 6.09 4.47
N TYR A 20 -3.10 7.37 4.48
CA TYR A 20 -3.88 7.95 5.57
C TYR A 20 -5.26 7.29 5.68
N LEU A 21 -5.98 7.14 4.56
CA LEU A 21 -7.31 6.52 4.57
C LEU A 21 -7.25 5.05 4.97
N TYR A 22 -6.41 4.25 4.30
CA TYR A 22 -6.41 2.80 4.50
C TYR A 22 -5.69 2.36 5.78
N ARG A 23 -4.57 3.00 6.16
CA ARG A 23 -3.79 2.60 7.35
C ARG A 23 -4.13 3.48 8.55
N GLY A 24 -4.06 4.79 8.36
CA GLY A 24 -4.31 5.77 9.42
C GLY A 24 -5.73 5.71 9.98
N VAL A 25 -6.73 5.56 9.11
CA VAL A 25 -8.14 5.54 9.51
C VAL A 25 -8.70 4.13 9.53
N MET A 26 -8.87 3.51 8.36
CA MET A 26 -9.67 2.29 8.21
C MET A 26 -9.09 1.12 8.99
N TYR A 27 -7.83 0.75 8.73
CA TYR A 27 -7.14 -0.32 9.44
C TYR A 27 -7.05 -0.03 10.95
N SER A 28 -6.61 1.17 11.34
CA SER A 28 -6.39 1.52 12.76
C SER A 28 -7.69 1.49 13.59
N ILE A 29 -8.84 1.83 12.99
CA ILE A 29 -10.14 1.69 13.65
C ILE A 29 -10.53 0.22 13.76
N MET A 30 -10.52 -0.52 12.64
CA MET A 30 -10.96 -1.92 12.61
C MET A 30 -10.07 -2.86 13.43
N LYS A 31 -8.77 -2.57 13.52
CA LYS A 31 -7.79 -3.40 14.24
C LYS A 31 -8.15 -3.55 15.72
N LYS A 32 -8.79 -2.52 16.31
CA LYS A 32 -9.22 -2.53 17.72
C LYS A 32 -10.22 -3.64 18.01
N GLU A 33 -11.04 -4.01 17.03
CA GLU A 33 -12.07 -5.05 17.14
C GLU A 33 -11.56 -6.40 16.63
N ASN A 34 -10.98 -6.41 15.42
CA ASN A 34 -10.49 -7.63 14.80
C ASN A 34 -9.35 -7.33 13.82
N THR A 35 -8.14 -7.75 14.18
CA THR A 35 -6.94 -7.50 13.37
C THR A 35 -6.98 -8.23 12.02
N ALA A 36 -7.46 -9.47 11.96
CA ALA A 36 -7.52 -10.23 10.71
C ALA A 36 -8.52 -9.59 9.73
N LEU A 37 -9.71 -9.23 10.22
CA LEU A 37 -10.71 -8.52 9.44
C LEU A 37 -10.18 -7.13 9.00
N ALA A 38 -9.45 -6.43 9.88
CA ALA A 38 -8.86 -5.14 9.56
C ALA A 38 -7.88 -5.24 8.38
N ILE A 39 -7.03 -6.27 8.38
CA ILE A 39 -6.07 -6.53 7.29
C ILE A 39 -6.81 -6.81 5.98
N VAL A 40 -7.77 -7.74 6.01
CA VAL A 40 -8.48 -8.16 4.80
C VAL A 40 -9.28 -7.00 4.21
N LEU A 41 -10.09 -6.32 5.03
CA LEU A 41 -10.97 -5.26 4.53
C LEU A 41 -10.17 -4.04 4.05
N SER A 42 -9.21 -3.54 4.82
CA SER A 42 -8.43 -2.37 4.37
C SER A 42 -7.67 -2.64 3.07
N SER A 43 -7.12 -3.84 2.92
CA SER A 43 -6.40 -4.25 1.70
C SER A 43 -7.34 -4.50 0.53
N LEU A 44 -8.53 -5.07 0.78
CA LEU A 44 -9.56 -5.30 -0.23
C LEU A 44 -10.11 -3.99 -0.78
N PHE A 45 -10.46 -3.04 0.09
CA PHE A 45 -10.98 -1.73 -0.33
C PHE A 45 -9.95 -0.95 -1.15
N ARG A 46 -8.65 -1.06 -0.84
CA ARG A 46 -7.58 -0.53 -1.69
C ARG A 46 -7.60 -1.15 -3.08
N GLY A 47 -7.66 -2.49 -3.15
CA GLY A 47 -7.73 -3.23 -4.42
C GLY A 47 -8.96 -2.89 -5.25
N ILE A 48 -10.12 -2.70 -4.62
CA ILE A 48 -11.36 -2.29 -5.29
C ILE A 48 -11.22 -0.89 -5.90
N THR A 49 -10.69 0.09 -5.15
CA THR A 49 -10.48 1.44 -5.70
C THR A 49 -9.58 1.42 -6.94
N HIS A 50 -8.54 0.57 -6.93
CA HIS A 50 -7.64 0.39 -8.08
C HIS A 50 -8.27 -0.37 -9.26
N ALA A 51 -9.21 -1.27 -9.00
CA ALA A 51 -9.93 -1.98 -10.05
C ALA A 51 -11.02 -1.13 -10.71
N VAL A 52 -11.75 -0.33 -9.92
CA VAL A 52 -12.94 0.40 -10.39
C VAL A 52 -12.57 1.71 -11.07
N TYR A 53 -11.58 2.44 -10.54
CA TYR A 53 -11.23 3.78 -11.04
C TYR A 53 -10.81 3.79 -12.53
N PRO A 54 -9.90 2.91 -13.00
CA PRO A 54 -9.47 2.91 -14.40
C PRO A 54 -10.62 2.58 -15.35
N THR A 55 -11.46 1.59 -15.02
CA THR A 55 -12.55 1.19 -15.90
C THR A 55 -13.65 2.24 -16.00
N VAL A 56 -14.07 2.82 -14.87
CA VAL A 56 -15.17 3.81 -14.84
C VAL A 56 -14.75 5.14 -15.46
N VAL A 57 -13.48 5.54 -15.30
CA VAL A 57 -12.99 6.84 -15.76
C VAL A 57 -12.44 6.78 -17.19
N VAL A 58 -11.80 5.67 -17.59
CA VAL A 58 -11.14 5.53 -18.90
C VAL A 58 -12.04 4.84 -19.94
N GLY A 59 -13.18 4.27 -19.53
CA GLY A 59 -14.18 3.69 -20.43
C GLY A 59 -13.80 2.30 -20.95
N GLY A 60 -13.32 1.43 -20.05
CA GLY A 60 -12.93 0.05 -20.39
C GLY A 60 -14.14 -0.86 -20.67
N ASP A 61 -13.96 -1.84 -21.57
CA ASP A 61 -14.95 -2.87 -21.83
C ASP A 61 -15.09 -3.83 -20.64
N LEU A 62 -16.24 -4.50 -20.51
CA LEU A 62 -16.58 -5.34 -19.34
C LEU A 62 -15.55 -6.47 -19.09
N SER A 63 -14.94 -6.98 -20.15
CA SER A 63 -13.89 -8.00 -20.07
C SER A 63 -12.59 -7.48 -19.43
N VAL A 64 -12.21 -6.23 -19.73
CA VAL A 64 -11.06 -5.54 -19.14
C VAL A 64 -11.32 -5.25 -17.67
N PHE A 65 -12.53 -4.76 -17.35
CA PHE A 65 -12.96 -4.55 -15.96
C PHE A 65 -12.81 -5.79 -15.08
N LEU A 66 -13.31 -6.94 -15.55
CA LEU A 66 -13.26 -8.19 -14.79
C LEU A 66 -11.81 -8.67 -14.58
N THR A 67 -10.96 -8.51 -15.59
CA THR A 67 -9.54 -8.85 -15.52
C THR A 67 -8.80 -7.93 -14.55
N ASP A 68 -9.11 -6.64 -14.57
CA ASP A 68 -8.59 -5.64 -13.65
C ASP A 68 -9.07 -5.89 -12.22
N CYS A 69 -10.31 -6.31 -12.02
CA CYS A 69 -10.82 -6.68 -10.70
C CYS A 69 -10.04 -7.86 -10.11
N ILE A 70 -9.86 -8.93 -10.87
CA ILE A 70 -9.17 -10.13 -10.37
C ILE A 70 -7.71 -9.82 -10.05
N SER A 71 -7.02 -9.12 -10.96
CA SER A 71 -5.61 -8.77 -10.77
C SER A 71 -5.39 -7.75 -9.65
N ASN A 72 -6.16 -6.65 -9.62
CA ASN A 72 -6.00 -5.59 -8.62
C ASN A 72 -6.53 -5.97 -7.23
N ILE A 73 -7.52 -6.87 -7.12
CA ILE A 73 -7.96 -7.37 -5.80
C ILE A 73 -6.91 -8.31 -5.21
N GLY A 74 -6.44 -9.30 -5.98
CA GLY A 74 -5.41 -10.23 -5.50
C GLY A 74 -4.10 -9.51 -5.15
N PHE A 75 -3.64 -8.66 -6.06
CA PHE A 75 -2.46 -7.82 -5.83
C PHE A 75 -2.69 -6.77 -4.73
N GLY A 76 -3.90 -6.24 -4.64
CA GLY A 76 -4.34 -5.30 -3.61
C GLY A 76 -4.27 -5.89 -2.20
N LEU A 77 -4.65 -7.16 -2.03
CA LEU A 77 -4.50 -7.89 -0.78
C LEU A 77 -3.03 -8.08 -0.39
N PHE A 78 -2.17 -8.50 -1.33
CA PHE A 78 -0.75 -8.73 -1.06
C PHE A 78 0.00 -7.44 -0.71
N ILE A 79 -0.10 -6.42 -1.57
CA ILE A 79 0.53 -5.12 -1.33
C ILE A 79 -0.11 -4.42 -0.12
N GLY A 80 -1.43 -4.54 0.03
CA GLY A 80 -2.18 -4.02 1.16
C GLY A 80 -1.61 -4.49 2.49
N TYR A 81 -1.42 -5.80 2.62
CA TYR A 81 -0.79 -6.42 3.77
C TYR A 81 0.66 -5.96 3.98
N GLY A 82 1.47 -5.88 2.93
CA GLY A 82 2.87 -5.45 3.06
C GLY A 82 3.01 -4.01 3.57
N PHE A 83 2.16 -3.09 3.12
CA PHE A 83 2.13 -1.72 3.67
C PHE A 83 1.57 -1.66 5.10
N ILE A 84 0.60 -2.52 5.47
CA ILE A 84 0.17 -2.65 6.87
C ILE A 84 1.33 -3.13 7.73
N TYR A 85 2.11 -4.10 7.25
CA TYR A 85 3.32 -4.57 7.92
C TYR A 85 4.34 -3.44 8.09
N VAL A 86 4.65 -2.69 7.02
CA VAL A 86 5.54 -1.52 7.09
C VAL A 86 5.04 -0.47 8.07
N PHE A 87 3.74 -0.17 8.07
CA PHE A 87 3.11 0.76 9.01
C PHE A 87 3.27 0.28 10.46
N GLU A 88 2.94 -0.98 10.72
CA GLU A 88 3.02 -1.58 12.05
C GLU A 88 4.45 -1.63 12.56
N GLU A 89 5.44 -1.95 11.73
CA GLU A 89 6.82 -2.05 12.17
C GLU A 89 7.52 -0.69 12.29
N SER A 90 7.22 0.24 11.39
CA SER A 90 7.81 1.59 11.44
C SER A 90 7.17 2.50 12.51
N LYS A 91 5.97 2.16 13.00
CA LYS A 91 5.19 2.94 13.97
C LYS A 91 4.88 4.37 13.52
N THR A 92 4.90 4.62 12.21
CA THR A 92 4.62 5.94 11.61
C THR A 92 3.94 5.79 10.26
N LEU A 93 3.09 6.75 9.89
CA LEU A 93 2.48 6.81 8.55
C LEU A 93 3.45 7.33 7.50
N TRP A 94 4.51 8.05 7.89
CA TRP A 94 5.41 8.68 6.92
C TRP A 94 6.21 7.67 6.09
N ILE A 95 6.62 6.54 6.68
CA ILE A 95 7.35 5.49 5.96
C ILE A 95 6.49 4.83 4.88
N PRO A 96 5.26 4.34 5.16
CA PRO A 96 4.41 3.82 4.10
C PRO A 96 4.04 4.90 3.07
N ILE A 97 3.83 6.17 3.45
CA ILE A 97 3.56 7.28 2.51
C ILE A 97 4.72 7.51 1.53
N LEU A 98 5.94 7.61 2.05
CA LEU A 98 7.14 7.78 1.22
C LEU A 98 7.37 6.56 0.33
N LEU A 99 7.17 5.36 0.89
CA LEU A 99 7.32 4.12 0.14
C LEU A 99 6.31 4.00 -1.00
N HIS A 100 5.07 4.45 -0.78
CA HIS A 100 4.02 4.53 -1.80
C HIS A 100 4.42 5.50 -2.91
N ALA A 101 4.83 6.72 -2.56
CA ALA A 101 5.26 7.71 -3.53
C ALA A 101 6.42 7.21 -4.40
N VAL A 102 7.41 6.55 -3.78
CA VAL A 102 8.53 5.92 -4.50
C VAL A 102 8.04 4.78 -5.36
N TYR A 103 7.10 3.96 -4.86
CA TYR A 103 6.52 2.85 -5.59
C TYR A 103 5.85 3.30 -6.89
N ASP A 104 5.05 4.36 -6.83
CA ASP A 104 4.34 4.93 -7.99
C ASP A 104 5.28 5.67 -8.95
N TYR A 105 6.18 6.50 -8.42
CA TYR A 105 7.06 7.34 -9.23
C TYR A 105 8.07 6.54 -10.07
N SER A 106 8.49 5.37 -9.58
CA SER A 106 9.64 4.62 -10.14
C SER A 106 9.32 3.74 -11.35
N MET A 107 8.21 3.99 -12.05
CA MET A 107 7.85 3.40 -13.34
C MET A 107 8.06 1.86 -13.42
N GLY A 108 7.73 1.14 -12.33
CA GLY A 108 7.81 -0.32 -12.27
C GLY A 108 9.04 -0.92 -11.57
N TYR A 109 9.99 -0.12 -11.07
CA TYR A 109 11.09 -0.61 -10.21
C TYR A 109 10.77 -0.50 -8.71
N GLY A 110 9.70 0.20 -8.35
CA GLY A 110 9.30 0.49 -6.98
C GLY A 110 9.03 -0.74 -6.13
N TRP A 111 8.63 -1.85 -6.76
CA TRP A 111 8.43 -3.12 -6.06
C TRP A 111 9.72 -3.66 -5.43
N ILE A 112 10.90 -3.37 -6.01
CA ILE A 112 12.20 -3.78 -5.46
C ILE A 112 12.44 -3.06 -4.14
N ILE A 113 12.17 -1.75 -4.11
CA ILE A 113 12.31 -0.91 -2.92
C ILE A 113 11.27 -1.32 -1.87
N PHE A 114 10.04 -1.62 -2.29
CA PHE A 114 8.98 -2.13 -1.41
C PHE A 114 9.39 -3.44 -0.74
N VAL A 115 9.75 -4.45 -1.53
CA VAL A 115 10.18 -5.76 -1.00
C VAL A 115 11.44 -5.61 -0.15
N GLY A 116 12.40 -4.80 -0.59
CA GLY A 116 13.60 -4.47 0.18
C GLY A 116 13.29 -3.85 1.54
N THR A 117 12.33 -2.92 1.60
CA THR A 117 11.90 -2.27 2.85
C THR A 117 11.23 -3.27 3.79
N VAL A 118 10.32 -4.11 3.26
CA VAL A 118 9.68 -5.19 4.04
C VAL A 118 10.73 -6.16 4.59
N MET A 119 11.66 -6.63 3.77
CA MET A 119 12.74 -7.53 4.20
C MET A 119 13.65 -6.89 5.23
N TYR A 120 14.03 -5.62 5.04
CA TYR A 120 14.85 -4.87 5.97
C TYR A 120 14.19 -4.78 7.35
N LEU A 121 12.91 -4.37 7.41
CA LEU A 121 12.16 -4.31 8.66
C LEU A 121 12.03 -5.69 9.31
N TYR A 122 11.77 -6.73 8.52
CA TYR A 122 11.73 -8.11 9.02
C TYR A 122 13.05 -8.55 9.67
N ILE A 123 14.18 -8.29 9.01
CA ILE A 123 15.51 -8.65 9.52
C ILE A 123 15.84 -7.88 10.78
N VAL A 124 15.61 -6.56 10.79
CA VAL A 124 15.91 -5.70 11.94
C VAL A 124 15.08 -6.11 13.16
N ASN A 125 13.79 -6.40 12.98
CA ASN A 125 12.92 -6.80 14.08
C ASN A 125 13.24 -8.19 14.63
N LYS A 126 13.59 -9.15 13.75
CA LYS A 126 14.03 -10.49 14.18
C LYS A 126 15.40 -10.46 14.88
N GLY A 127 16.31 -9.61 14.40
CA GLY A 127 17.62 -9.37 15.01
C GLY A 127 17.54 -8.61 16.35
N GLY A 128 16.54 -7.75 16.53
CA GLY A 128 16.26 -7.06 17.78
C GLY A 128 15.80 -8.00 18.89
N HIS A 129 14.94 -8.97 18.58
CA HIS A 129 14.50 -10.00 19.54
C HIS A 129 15.60 -10.96 19.99
N THR A 130 16.68 -11.11 19.22
CA THR A 130 17.82 -11.96 19.59
C THR A 130 18.87 -11.24 20.45
N ARG A 131 18.87 -9.90 20.48
CA ARG A 131 19.79 -9.09 21.31
C ARG A 131 19.24 -8.72 22.70
N GLN A 132 17.98 -9.06 23.00
CA GLN A 132 17.35 -8.83 24.31
C GLN A 132 17.26 -10.09 25.19
N LYS A 133 18.08 -11.12 24.90
CA LYS A 133 18.32 -12.28 25.77
C LYS A 133 19.77 -12.27 26.21
#